data_AF-A0A0Q8F8H6-F1
#
_entry.id   AF-A0A0Q8F8H6-F1
#
_cell.length_a   1.000
_cell.length_b   1.000
_cell.length_c   1.000
_cell.angle_alpha   90.00
_cell.angle_beta   90.00
_cell.angle_gamma   90.00
#
_symmetry.space_group_name_H-M   'P 1'
#
loop_
_entity.id
_entity.type
_entity.pdbx_description
1 polymer ?
#
loop_
_entity_poly.entity_id
_entity_poly.type
_entity_poly.pdbx_seq_one_letter_code
_entity_poly.pdbx_strand_id
1 'polypeptide(L)'
;MRFALATLIALGAVSTAVAQEQTAPAPAPTAAPAPTAAPMQTPAPAPAPIGGAPADQAAPPVAAPPAGTEPAYVEPVRPPPTTDPISLQLLSVLDKVCKPAVVGGDFPALAKGAGMKKKKEQWVLDIGKPYSIAIDNPGSNKNVCTVTIQYGQTVEQAQALASALHDWASWENKPQLRLIRNDQTIASDFKRFTVSWDDAWADGHAGLVYMRLKKLDDTSVGKNYEQARVLYSTTSR
;
A
#
# COMPACT_ATOMS: atom_id res chain seq x y z
N MET A 1 31.92 -39.16 42.01
CA MET A 1 31.79 -40.62 41.74
C MET A 1 30.80 -40.75 40.59
N ARG A 2 31.27 -40.97 39.36
CA ARG A 2 31.72 -42.22 38.71
C ARG A 2 30.56 -42.88 37.92
N PHE A 3 30.70 -42.78 36.58
CA PHE A 3 30.23 -43.68 35.50
C PHE A 3 28.69 -43.84 35.34
N ALA A 4 28.10 -44.02 34.16
CA ALA A 4 28.53 -44.72 32.96
C ALA A 4 27.60 -44.28 31.79
N LEU A 5 28.12 -43.96 30.60
CA LEU A 5 28.21 -44.82 29.41
C LEU A 5 26.99 -44.82 28.47
N ALA A 6 27.32 -44.54 27.22
CA ALA A 6 26.52 -44.58 26.02
C ALA A 6 26.03 -45.99 25.64
N THR A 7 24.94 -46.04 24.89
CA THR A 7 24.59 -47.15 23.97
C THR A 7 23.68 -46.54 22.88
N LEU A 8 24.20 -46.21 21.68
CA LEU A 8 24.41 -47.04 20.49
C LEU A 8 23.14 -47.68 19.89
N ILE A 9 22.67 -47.02 18.81
CA ILE A 9 22.19 -47.54 17.50
C ILE A 9 21.06 -48.58 17.47
N ALA A 10 19.96 -48.18 16.82
CA ALA A 10 19.24 -49.06 15.90
C ALA A 10 18.83 -48.26 14.64
N LEU A 11 19.46 -48.64 13.52
CA LEU A 11 19.08 -48.28 12.16
C LEU A 11 17.71 -48.88 11.83
N GLY A 12 16.82 -48.09 11.24
CA GLY A 12 15.51 -48.55 10.77
C GLY A 12 15.15 -47.88 9.46
N ALA A 13 15.53 -48.54 8.37
CA ALA A 13 14.98 -48.52 7.02
C ALA A 13 14.53 -47.16 6.43
N VAL A 14 15.36 -46.67 5.52
CA VAL A 14 14.96 -45.83 4.39
C VAL A 14 13.89 -46.60 3.60
N SER A 15 12.68 -46.05 3.52
CA SER A 15 11.72 -46.40 2.47
C SER A 15 11.48 -45.16 1.63
N THR A 16 12.23 -45.08 0.53
CA THR A 16 11.96 -44.20 -0.60
C THR A 16 10.61 -44.58 -1.21
N ALA A 17 9.55 -43.83 -0.91
CA ALA A 17 8.37 -43.76 -1.74
C ALA A 17 8.39 -42.42 -2.48
N VAL A 18 9.20 -42.37 -3.55
CA VAL A 18 8.92 -41.44 -4.64
C VAL A 18 7.63 -41.95 -5.30
N ALA A 19 6.52 -41.29 -4.99
CA ALA A 19 5.38 -41.32 -5.89
C ALA A 19 5.85 -40.61 -7.18
N GLN A 20 6.34 -41.41 -8.13
CA GLN A 20 6.37 -40.98 -9.52
C GLN A 20 4.92 -40.77 -9.93
N GLU A 21 4.49 -39.52 -9.94
CA GLU A 21 3.35 -39.16 -10.77
C GLU A 21 3.78 -39.39 -12.21
N GLN A 22 3.22 -40.43 -12.80
CA GLN A 22 3.44 -40.84 -14.16
C GLN A 22 3.00 -39.69 -15.06
N THR A 23 3.97 -39.00 -15.67
CA THR A 23 3.75 -38.03 -16.73
C THR A 23 2.93 -38.70 -17.83
N ALA A 24 1.66 -38.29 -17.97
CA ALA A 24 0.86 -38.62 -19.12
C ALA A 24 1.54 -38.09 -20.39
N PRO A 25 1.51 -38.81 -21.53
CA PRO A 25 2.06 -38.30 -22.78
C PRO A 25 1.44 -36.95 -23.14
N ALA A 26 2.29 -35.97 -23.45
CA ALA A 26 1.84 -34.71 -24.01
C ALA A 26 1.10 -34.96 -25.34
N PRO A 27 -0.10 -34.38 -25.56
CA PRO A 27 -0.73 -34.41 -26.87
C PRO A 27 0.14 -33.63 -27.87
N ALA A 28 0.24 -34.18 -29.09
CA ALA A 28 1.00 -33.60 -30.20
C ALA A 28 0.55 -32.17 -30.53
N PRO A 29 1.48 -31.29 -30.99
CA PRO A 29 1.12 -29.95 -31.43
C PRO A 29 0.20 -30.04 -32.64
N THR A 30 -1.02 -29.54 -32.49
CA THR A 30 -1.95 -29.37 -33.61
C THR A 30 -1.48 -28.14 -34.41
N ALA A 31 -1.41 -28.30 -35.73
CA ALA A 31 -0.95 -27.27 -36.65
C ALA A 31 -1.74 -25.96 -36.50
N ALA A 32 -1.03 -24.84 -36.53
CA ALA A 32 -1.61 -23.50 -36.57
C ALA A 32 -2.47 -23.33 -37.84
N PRO A 33 -3.74 -22.89 -37.73
CA PRO A 33 -4.51 -22.47 -38.89
C PRO A 33 -4.00 -21.10 -39.39
N ALA A 34 -3.89 -20.98 -40.71
CA ALA A 34 -3.52 -19.76 -41.42
C ALA A 34 -4.51 -18.60 -41.13
N PRO A 35 -4.05 -17.34 -41.17
CA PRO A 35 -4.93 -16.19 -41.00
C PRO A 35 -5.89 -16.09 -42.20
N THR A 36 -7.20 -16.16 -41.91
CA THR A 36 -8.27 -15.83 -42.86
C THR A 36 -8.39 -14.30 -42.94
N ALA A 37 -8.43 -13.77 -44.16
CA ALA A 37 -8.58 -12.34 -44.43
C ALA A 37 -9.88 -11.78 -43.83
N ALA A 38 -9.77 -10.63 -43.15
CA ALA A 38 -10.93 -9.91 -42.63
C ALA A 38 -11.75 -9.30 -43.77
N PRO A 39 -13.09 -9.44 -43.79
CA PRO A 39 -13.96 -8.75 -44.72
C PRO A 39 -14.03 -7.25 -44.38
N MET A 40 -13.90 -6.42 -45.41
CA MET A 40 -14.11 -4.96 -45.34
C MET A 40 -15.54 -4.66 -44.89
N GLN A 41 -15.69 -3.89 -43.82
CA GLN A 41 -16.99 -3.34 -43.41
C GLN A 41 -17.13 -1.90 -43.89
N THR A 42 -18.17 -1.69 -44.70
CA THR A 42 -18.67 -0.41 -45.19
C THR A 42 -19.08 0.52 -44.02
N PRO A 43 -18.77 1.82 -44.05
CA PRO A 43 -19.22 2.75 -43.00
C PRO A 43 -20.73 2.94 -43.04
N ALA A 44 -21.39 2.82 -41.88
CA ALA A 44 -22.79 3.20 -41.69
C ALA A 44 -22.95 4.74 -41.62
N PRO A 45 -24.07 5.31 -42.11
CA PRO A 45 -24.30 6.76 -42.13
C PRO A 45 -24.64 7.33 -40.74
N ALA A 46 -24.25 8.60 -40.55
CA ALA A 46 -24.36 9.35 -39.30
C ALA A 46 -25.81 9.67 -38.89
N PRO A 47 -26.14 9.65 -37.58
CA PRO A 47 -27.37 10.23 -37.06
C PRO A 47 -27.29 11.77 -36.89
N ALA A 48 -28.42 12.43 -37.16
CA ALA A 48 -28.64 13.88 -37.13
C ALA A 48 -28.54 14.49 -35.71
N PRO A 49 -28.27 15.81 -35.59
CA PRO A 49 -28.05 16.46 -34.30
C PRO A 49 -29.38 16.68 -33.55
N ILE A 50 -29.43 16.20 -32.31
CA ILE A 50 -30.48 16.56 -31.34
C ILE A 50 -29.92 17.69 -30.48
N GLY A 51 -30.57 18.85 -30.54
CA GLY A 51 -30.14 20.07 -29.89
C GLY A 51 -30.35 20.11 -28.37
N GLY A 52 -29.65 21.07 -27.74
CA GLY A 52 -29.99 21.62 -26.43
C GLY A 52 -29.13 21.17 -25.25
N ALA A 53 -27.84 21.54 -25.24
CA ALA A 53 -27.06 21.58 -24.01
C ALA A 53 -27.06 23.03 -23.44
N PRO A 54 -27.18 23.24 -22.11
CA PRO A 54 -27.07 24.56 -21.50
C PRO A 54 -25.68 25.16 -21.75
N ALA A 55 -25.64 26.47 -21.98
CA ALA A 55 -24.42 27.22 -22.27
C ALA A 55 -23.37 27.07 -21.17
N ASP A 56 -22.28 26.38 -21.52
CA ASP A 56 -21.02 26.36 -20.78
C ASP A 56 -20.47 27.79 -20.70
N GLN A 57 -20.24 28.29 -19.48
CA GLN A 57 -19.46 29.50 -19.28
C GLN A 57 -18.02 29.19 -19.69
N ALA A 58 -17.68 29.60 -20.92
CA ALA A 58 -16.32 29.51 -21.43
C ALA A 58 -15.37 30.23 -20.46
N ALA A 59 -14.52 29.47 -19.78
CA ALA A 59 -13.34 30.00 -19.14
C ALA A 59 -12.49 30.73 -20.20
N PRO A 60 -11.90 31.89 -19.89
CA PRO A 60 -11.05 32.60 -20.84
C PRO A 60 -9.90 31.68 -21.28
N PRO A 61 -9.54 31.67 -22.58
CA PRO A 61 -8.47 30.82 -23.09
C PRO A 61 -7.15 31.22 -22.42
N VAL A 62 -6.57 30.30 -21.65
CA VAL A 62 -5.20 30.43 -21.16
C VAL A 62 -4.28 30.28 -22.37
N ALA A 63 -3.47 31.30 -22.64
CA ALA A 63 -2.49 31.26 -23.72
C ALA A 63 -1.54 30.07 -23.53
N ALA A 64 -1.37 29.26 -24.58
CA ALA A 64 -0.36 28.22 -24.59
C ALA A 64 1.04 28.86 -24.38
N PRO A 65 1.90 28.30 -23.51
CA PRO A 65 3.26 28.80 -23.34
C PRO A 65 4.01 28.75 -24.68
N PRO A 66 4.89 29.73 -24.97
CA PRO A 66 5.69 29.72 -26.20
C PRO A 66 6.53 28.44 -26.28
N ALA A 67 6.51 27.80 -27.45
CA ALA A 67 7.31 26.62 -27.72
C ALA A 67 8.80 26.95 -27.60
N GLY A 68 9.54 26.17 -26.79
CA GLY A 68 11.00 26.30 -26.63
C GLY A 68 11.50 26.73 -25.26
N THR A 69 10.62 26.97 -24.28
CA THR A 69 11.03 27.06 -22.87
C THR A 69 10.73 25.73 -22.19
N GLU A 70 11.73 24.84 -22.09
CA GLU A 70 11.66 23.78 -21.09
C GLU A 70 11.45 24.46 -19.73
N PRO A 71 10.45 24.07 -18.93
CA PRO A 71 10.25 24.67 -17.63
C PRO A 71 11.54 24.51 -16.84
N ALA A 72 12.12 25.62 -16.39
CA ALA A 72 13.30 25.59 -15.54
C ALA A 72 13.01 24.65 -14.37
N TYR A 73 13.85 23.62 -14.21
CA TYR A 73 13.72 22.68 -13.10
C TYR A 73 13.84 23.46 -11.79
N VAL A 74 12.74 23.56 -11.06
CA VAL A 74 12.74 24.05 -9.69
C VAL A 74 12.91 22.82 -8.80
N GLU A 75 14.04 22.75 -8.10
CA GLU A 75 14.25 21.70 -7.10
C GLU A 75 13.13 21.78 -6.05
N PRO A 76 12.40 20.69 -5.78
CA PRO A 76 11.35 20.70 -4.79
C PRO A 76 11.92 21.08 -3.42
N VAL A 77 11.41 22.16 -2.82
CA VAL A 77 11.83 22.56 -1.48
C VAL A 77 11.07 21.73 -0.45
N ARG A 78 11.80 21.14 0.50
CA ARG A 78 11.21 20.39 1.62
C ARG A 78 10.28 21.29 2.45
N PRO A 79 9.01 20.91 2.65
CA PRO A 79 8.12 21.65 3.53
C PRO A 79 8.55 21.55 5.01
N PRO A 80 8.09 22.47 5.88
CA PRO A 80 8.32 22.33 7.31
C PRO A 80 7.70 21.02 7.83
N PRO A 81 8.32 20.34 8.79
CA PRO A 81 7.76 19.12 9.38
C PRO A 81 6.35 19.35 9.93
N THR A 82 5.51 18.32 9.83
CA THR A 82 4.16 18.36 10.41
C THR A 82 4.21 18.63 11.92
N THR A 83 3.28 19.46 12.39
CA THR A 83 3.04 19.70 13.82
C THR A 83 1.74 19.07 14.31
N ASP A 84 1.00 18.38 13.41
CA ASP A 84 -0.25 17.71 13.76
C ASP A 84 0.02 16.54 14.73
N PRO A 85 -0.57 16.55 15.94
CA PRO A 85 -0.24 15.57 16.97
C PRO A 85 -0.58 14.13 16.55
N ILE A 86 -1.65 13.92 15.80
CA ILE A 86 -2.04 12.59 15.31
C ILE A 86 -1.03 12.08 14.28
N SER A 87 -0.65 12.93 13.33
CA SER A 87 0.36 12.63 12.32
C SER A 87 1.71 12.31 12.96
N LEU A 88 2.15 13.09 13.95
CA LEU A 88 3.40 12.84 14.68
C LEU A 88 3.41 11.48 15.38
N GLN A 89 2.29 11.05 15.97
CA GLN A 89 2.16 9.71 16.57
C GLN A 89 2.25 8.61 15.51
N LEU A 90 1.59 8.79 14.36
CA LEU A 90 1.66 7.85 13.24
C LEU A 90 3.10 7.72 12.69
N LEU A 91 3.79 8.84 12.45
CA LEU A 91 5.16 8.82 11.96
C LEU A 91 6.10 8.17 12.98
N SER A 92 5.92 8.45 14.28
CA SER A 92 6.69 7.76 15.33
C SER A 92 6.45 6.25 15.34
N VAL A 93 5.24 5.78 15.04
CA VAL A 93 4.93 4.36 14.90
C VAL A 93 5.63 3.77 13.66
N LEU A 94 5.63 4.48 12.53
CA LEU A 94 6.34 4.05 11.34
C LEU A 94 7.84 3.88 11.59
N ASP A 95 8.47 4.87 12.24
CA ASP A 95 9.91 4.87 12.47
C ASP A 95 10.36 3.91 13.57
N LYS A 96 9.64 3.86 14.70
CA LYS A 96 10.06 3.07 15.87
C LYS A 96 9.56 1.63 15.84
N VAL A 97 8.52 1.33 15.07
CA VAL A 97 7.92 -0.01 15.02
C VAL A 97 7.97 -0.59 13.62
N CYS A 98 7.35 0.06 12.64
CA CYS A 98 7.19 -0.57 11.32
C CYS A 98 8.50 -0.78 10.60
N LYS A 99 9.33 0.26 10.45
CA LYS A 99 10.65 0.17 9.81
C LYS A 99 11.52 -0.95 10.38
N PRO A 100 11.81 -0.99 11.69
CA PRO A 100 12.63 -2.07 12.24
C PRO A 100 11.94 -3.43 12.20
N ALA A 101 10.60 -3.50 12.30
CA ALA A 101 9.89 -4.77 12.24
C ALA A 101 9.99 -5.45 10.87
N VAL A 102 9.88 -4.69 9.77
CA VAL A 102 9.90 -5.26 8.41
C VAL A 102 11.27 -5.76 7.97
N VAL A 103 12.34 -5.41 8.70
CA VAL A 103 13.70 -5.93 8.51
C VAL A 103 14.11 -6.95 9.58
N GLY A 104 13.14 -7.49 10.34
CA GLY A 104 13.36 -8.60 11.27
C GLY A 104 13.55 -8.21 12.74
N GLY A 105 13.27 -6.97 13.13
CA GLY A 105 13.28 -6.55 14.53
C GLY A 105 12.25 -7.29 15.39
N ASP A 106 12.48 -7.32 16.71
CA ASP A 106 11.56 -7.92 17.69
C ASP A 106 10.27 -7.08 17.80
N PHE A 107 9.27 -7.43 16.99
CA PHE A 107 8.02 -6.69 16.90
C PHE A 107 7.30 -6.48 18.26
N PRO A 108 7.12 -7.50 19.11
CA PRO A 108 6.60 -7.30 20.46
C PRO A 108 7.39 -6.30 21.31
N ALA A 109 8.72 -6.32 21.25
CA ALA A 109 9.56 -5.37 22.00
C ALA A 109 9.41 -3.95 21.44
N LEU A 110 9.41 -3.78 20.12
CA LEU A 110 9.23 -2.50 19.43
C LEU A 110 7.86 -1.89 19.78
N ALA A 111 6.78 -2.67 19.67
CA ALA A 111 5.43 -2.21 19.98
C ALA A 111 5.28 -1.80 21.46
N LYS A 112 5.83 -2.57 22.40
CA LYS A 112 5.87 -2.19 23.83
C LYS A 112 6.68 -0.93 24.06
N GLY A 113 7.84 -0.81 23.44
CA GLY A 113 8.70 0.39 23.52
C GLY A 113 8.03 1.65 22.98
N ALA A 114 7.15 1.50 22.00
CA ALA A 114 6.30 2.58 21.48
C ALA A 114 5.06 2.88 22.35
N GLY A 115 4.94 2.26 23.54
CA GLY A 115 3.81 2.49 24.45
C GLY A 115 2.51 1.80 24.05
N MET A 116 2.55 0.90 23.06
CA MET A 116 1.36 0.20 22.58
C MET A 116 0.98 -0.94 23.52
N LYS A 117 -0.33 -1.18 23.66
CA LYS A 117 -0.87 -2.27 24.47
C LYS A 117 -1.43 -3.35 23.58
N LYS A 118 -1.08 -4.61 23.84
CA LYS A 118 -1.64 -5.75 23.12
C LYS A 118 -3.15 -5.86 23.41
N LYS A 119 -3.96 -5.90 22.35
CA LYS A 119 -5.40 -6.12 22.38
C LYS A 119 -5.74 -7.17 21.33
N LYS A 120 -6.05 -8.40 21.77
CA LYS A 120 -6.25 -9.56 20.89
C LYS A 120 -5.04 -9.73 19.92
N GLU A 121 -5.28 -9.65 18.62
CA GLU A 121 -4.29 -9.81 17.55
C GLU A 121 -3.64 -8.50 17.08
N GLN A 122 -3.82 -7.41 17.83
CA GLN A 122 -3.26 -6.09 17.49
C GLN A 122 -2.52 -5.48 18.67
N TRP A 123 -1.62 -4.55 18.37
CA TRP A 123 -1.01 -3.63 19.33
C TRP A 123 -1.60 -2.25 19.14
N VAL A 124 -2.19 -1.70 20.19
CA VAL A 124 -2.99 -0.48 20.11
C VAL A 124 -2.39 0.61 20.98
N LEU A 125 -2.11 1.75 20.35
CA LEU A 125 -1.81 3.03 20.97
C LEU A 125 -3.10 3.84 21.02
N ASP A 126 -3.51 4.24 22.22
CA ASP A 126 -4.61 5.19 22.41
C ASP A 126 -4.04 6.61 22.24
N ILE A 127 -4.61 7.39 21.32
CA ILE A 127 -4.18 8.76 21.02
C ILE A 127 -5.26 9.78 21.38
N GLY A 128 -6.20 9.41 22.24
CA GLY A 128 -7.33 10.23 22.67
C GLY A 128 -8.63 9.74 22.08
N LYS A 129 -9.43 9.02 22.88
CA LYS A 129 -10.73 8.44 22.45
C LYS A 129 -11.59 9.46 21.67
N PRO A 130 -12.16 9.08 20.52
CA PRO A 130 -12.25 7.72 19.98
C PRO A 130 -11.05 7.29 19.10
N TYR A 131 -9.96 8.05 19.09
CA TYR A 131 -8.85 7.87 18.15
C TYR A 131 -7.82 6.86 18.67
N SER A 132 -7.28 6.08 17.75
CA SER A 132 -6.28 5.06 18.06
C SER A 132 -5.41 4.75 16.86
N ILE A 133 -4.20 4.24 17.13
CA ILE A 133 -3.32 3.63 16.14
C ILE A 133 -3.15 2.17 16.53
N ALA A 134 -3.55 1.25 15.66
CA ALA A 134 -3.41 -0.17 15.85
C ALA A 134 -2.44 -0.74 14.82
N ILE A 135 -1.56 -1.65 15.22
CA ILE A 135 -0.69 -2.39 14.32
C ILE A 135 -1.04 -3.87 14.44
N ASP A 136 -1.18 -4.53 13.29
CA ASP A 136 -1.45 -5.96 13.22
C ASP A 136 -0.19 -6.76 13.60
N ASN A 137 -0.35 -7.89 14.28
CA ASN A 137 0.78 -8.82 14.47
C ASN A 137 1.34 -9.26 13.10
N PRO A 138 2.67 -9.37 12.93
CA PRO A 138 3.27 -9.87 11.70
C PRO A 138 2.72 -11.27 11.39
N GLY A 139 2.15 -11.42 10.20
CA GLY A 139 1.73 -12.72 9.67
C GLY A 139 2.90 -13.48 9.05
N SER A 140 2.58 -14.36 8.09
CA SER A 140 3.62 -15.07 7.32
C SER A 140 4.50 -14.12 6.50
N ASN A 141 3.94 -13.00 6.05
CA ASN A 141 4.70 -11.94 5.40
C ASN A 141 5.22 -10.95 6.45
N LYS A 142 6.48 -11.14 6.87
CA LYS A 142 7.15 -10.29 7.85
C LYS A 142 7.64 -8.96 7.27
N ASN A 143 7.60 -8.81 5.96
CA ASN A 143 8.10 -7.65 5.24
C ASN A 143 7.06 -6.51 5.13
N VAL A 144 5.91 -6.65 5.79
CA VAL A 144 4.81 -5.67 5.77
C VAL A 144 4.36 -5.37 7.19
N CYS A 145 4.38 -4.08 7.54
CA CYS A 145 3.75 -3.55 8.73
C CYS A 145 2.40 -2.92 8.33
N THR A 146 1.30 -3.45 8.88
CA THR A 146 -0.04 -2.89 8.63
C THR A 146 -0.49 -2.10 9.84
N VAL A 147 -0.76 -0.82 9.62
CA VAL A 147 -1.27 0.12 10.62
C VAL A 147 -2.70 0.49 10.27
N THR A 148 -3.60 0.44 11.24
CA THR A 148 -4.94 1.03 11.16
C THR A 148 -4.98 2.24 12.07
N ILE A 149 -5.36 3.39 11.53
CA ILE A 149 -5.51 4.64 12.28
C ILE A 149 -6.97 5.07 12.28
N GLN A 150 -7.48 5.40 13.46
CA GLN A 150 -8.78 6.03 13.67
C GLN A 150 -8.53 7.48 14.08
N TYR A 151 -9.11 8.43 13.35
CA TYR A 151 -8.85 9.86 13.52
C TYR A 151 -10.12 10.70 13.34
N GLY A 152 -10.04 12.02 13.55
CA GLY A 152 -11.19 12.92 13.45
C GLY A 152 -11.86 12.93 12.08
N GLN A 153 -13.18 13.17 12.04
CA GLN A 153 -13.96 13.17 10.80
C GLN A 153 -13.81 14.43 9.93
N THR A 154 -12.81 15.27 10.22
CA THR A 154 -12.57 16.51 9.51
C THR A 154 -11.73 16.27 8.26
N VAL A 155 -11.97 17.07 7.22
CA VAL A 155 -11.20 16.99 5.97
C VAL A 155 -9.75 17.40 6.22
N GLU A 156 -9.56 18.39 7.09
CA GLU A 156 -8.26 18.93 7.50
C GLU A 156 -7.39 17.84 8.14
N GLN A 157 -7.95 17.00 9.02
CA GLN A 157 -7.19 15.91 9.63
C GLN A 157 -6.79 14.86 8.61
N ALA A 158 -7.68 14.53 7.67
CA ALA A 158 -7.39 13.56 6.62
C ALA A 158 -6.30 14.07 5.66
N GLN A 159 -6.28 15.37 5.39
CA GLN A 159 -5.25 16.04 4.59
C GLN A 159 -3.92 16.16 5.35
N ALA A 160 -3.95 16.51 6.63
CA ALA A 160 -2.75 16.56 7.47
C ALA A 160 -2.02 15.21 7.50
N LEU A 161 -2.76 14.10 7.64
CA LEU A 161 -2.20 12.74 7.55
C LEU A 161 -1.60 12.45 6.18
N ALA A 162 -2.29 12.81 5.09
CA ALA A 162 -1.80 12.58 3.73
C ALA A 162 -0.50 13.36 3.46
N SER A 163 -0.46 14.64 3.83
CA SER A 163 0.71 15.50 3.69
C SER A 163 1.88 15.01 4.55
N ALA A 164 1.63 14.66 5.81
CA ALA A 164 2.68 14.13 6.69
C ALA A 164 3.28 12.82 6.16
N LEU A 165 2.46 11.92 5.63
CA LEU A 165 2.93 10.68 5.01
C LEU A 165 3.68 10.94 3.71
N HIS A 166 3.23 11.90 2.90
CA HIS A 166 3.95 12.34 1.70
C HIS A 166 5.35 12.85 2.06
N ASP A 167 5.43 13.77 3.02
CA ASP A 167 6.68 14.39 3.42
C ASP A 167 7.63 13.36 4.03
N TRP A 168 7.10 12.48 4.89
CA TRP A 168 7.88 11.38 5.45
C TRP A 168 8.40 10.44 4.34
N ALA A 169 7.56 10.09 3.38
CA ALA A 169 7.94 9.18 2.29
C ALA A 169 9.01 9.79 1.38
N SER A 170 8.82 11.05 0.98
CA SER A 170 9.67 11.73 -0.01
C SER A 170 10.95 12.33 0.58
N TRP A 171 10.95 12.72 1.85
CA TRP A 171 12.10 13.43 2.46
C TRP A 171 12.78 12.65 3.57
N GLU A 172 12.00 12.08 4.50
CA GLU A 172 12.56 11.46 5.72
C GLU A 172 12.97 10.01 5.52
N ASN A 173 12.16 9.24 4.80
CA ASN A 173 12.42 7.84 4.55
C ASN A 173 13.73 7.66 3.78
N LYS A 174 14.44 6.59 4.11
CA LYS A 174 15.65 6.17 3.41
C LYS A 174 15.47 4.69 3.04
N PRO A 175 15.45 4.35 1.73
CA PRO A 175 15.49 5.26 0.58
C PRO A 175 14.26 6.18 0.46
N GLN A 176 14.36 7.29 -0.27
CA GLN A 176 13.21 8.18 -0.49
C GLN A 176 12.20 7.48 -1.41
N LEU A 177 10.92 7.55 -1.07
CA LEU A 177 9.86 6.95 -1.87
C LEU A 177 9.25 8.00 -2.80
N ARG A 178 8.90 7.55 -4.01
CA ARG A 178 8.32 8.37 -5.07
C ARG A 178 6.83 8.10 -5.14
N LEU A 179 6.03 9.14 -5.31
CA LEU A 179 4.58 8.99 -5.46
C LEU A 179 4.26 8.25 -6.77
N ILE A 180 3.51 7.15 -6.68
CA ILE A 180 3.13 6.31 -7.83
C ILE A 180 1.64 6.31 -8.09
N ARG A 181 0.83 6.39 -7.03
CA ARG A 181 -0.62 6.32 -7.13
C ARG A 181 -1.27 7.37 -6.26
N ASN A 182 -2.29 8.02 -6.80
CA ASN A 182 -3.22 8.86 -6.05
C ASN A 182 -4.57 8.78 -6.76
N ASP A 183 -5.41 7.84 -6.33
CA ASP A 183 -6.68 7.58 -6.99
C ASP A 183 -7.80 7.26 -6.01
N GLN A 184 -9.00 7.18 -6.56
CA GLN A 184 -10.20 6.72 -5.88
C GLN A 184 -10.74 5.49 -6.61
N THR A 185 -11.07 4.45 -5.86
CA THR A 185 -11.79 3.28 -6.37
C THR A 185 -13.09 3.10 -5.59
N ILE A 186 -14.16 2.73 -6.29
CA ILE A 186 -15.47 2.45 -5.68
C ILE A 186 -15.65 0.94 -5.72
N ALA A 187 -15.62 0.30 -4.56
CA ALA A 187 -15.94 -1.12 -4.40
C ALA A 187 -17.43 -1.29 -4.02
N SER A 188 -17.90 -2.53 -3.90
CA SER A 188 -19.28 -2.82 -3.49
C SER A 188 -19.59 -2.43 -2.04
N ASP A 189 -18.56 -2.28 -1.21
CA ASP A 189 -18.66 -2.04 0.23
C ASP A 189 -18.24 -0.62 0.63
N PHE A 190 -17.16 -0.10 0.05
CA PHE A 190 -16.59 1.21 0.39
C PHE A 190 -16.00 1.93 -0.82
N LYS A 191 -15.96 3.27 -0.72
CA LYS A 191 -15.06 4.11 -1.51
C LYS A 191 -13.68 4.08 -0.86
N ARG A 192 -12.64 3.81 -1.65
CA ARG A 192 -11.24 3.72 -1.21
C ARG A 192 -10.42 4.80 -1.89
N PHE A 193 -9.85 5.69 -1.10
CA PHE A 193 -8.92 6.70 -1.59
C PHE A 193 -7.51 6.22 -1.28
N THR A 194 -6.72 5.94 -2.30
CA THR A 194 -5.39 5.35 -2.14
C THR A 194 -4.33 6.31 -2.64
N VAL A 195 -3.36 6.56 -1.77
CA VAL A 195 -2.10 7.22 -2.13
C VAL A 195 -0.98 6.21 -1.86
N SER A 196 -0.09 5.98 -2.81
CA SER A 196 1.05 5.09 -2.60
C SER A 196 2.34 5.68 -3.12
N TRP A 197 3.40 5.39 -2.40
CA TRP A 197 4.76 5.72 -2.75
C TRP A 197 5.58 4.43 -2.78
N ASP A 198 6.45 4.30 -3.76
CA ASP A 198 7.41 3.21 -3.81
C ASP A 198 8.79 3.70 -4.23
N ASP A 199 9.77 2.85 -4.01
CA ASP A 199 11.06 2.93 -4.67
C ASP A 199 11.63 1.52 -4.84
N ALA A 200 12.36 1.32 -5.92
CA ALA A 200 13.01 0.07 -6.25
C ALA A 200 14.47 0.32 -6.62
N TRP A 201 15.36 -0.48 -6.08
CA TRP A 201 16.79 -0.46 -6.36
C TRP A 201 17.29 -1.89 -6.63
N ALA A 202 18.56 -2.02 -7.00
CA ALA A 202 19.13 -3.29 -7.45
C ALA A 202 18.87 -4.46 -6.49
N ASP A 203 18.90 -4.21 -5.18
CA ASP A 203 18.82 -5.22 -4.13
C ASP A 203 17.60 -5.08 -3.21
N GLY A 204 16.58 -4.31 -3.62
CA GLY A 204 15.43 -4.13 -2.76
C GLY A 204 14.32 -3.24 -3.30
N HIS A 205 13.23 -3.26 -2.57
CA HIS A 205 12.06 -2.42 -2.80
C HIS A 205 11.55 -1.93 -1.45
N ALA A 206 11.01 -0.71 -1.42
CA ALA A 206 10.26 -0.19 -0.30
C ALA A 206 8.97 0.45 -0.81
N GLY A 207 7.90 0.31 -0.03
CA GLY A 207 6.60 0.83 -0.39
C GLY A 207 5.82 1.33 0.81
N LEU A 208 5.12 2.44 0.63
CA LEU A 208 4.17 3.01 1.57
C LEU A 208 2.82 3.15 0.86
N VAL A 209 1.75 2.65 1.49
CA VAL A 209 0.38 2.83 1.02
C VAL A 209 -0.43 3.50 2.11
N TYR A 210 -1.15 4.55 1.77
CA TYR A 210 -2.17 5.19 2.60
C TYR A 210 -3.54 5.03 1.95
N MET A 211 -4.44 4.31 2.61
CA MET A 211 -5.78 4.03 2.12
C MET A 211 -6.82 4.54 3.11
N ARG A 212 -7.60 5.55 2.71
CA ARG A 212 -8.77 6.02 3.46
C ARG A 212 -10.02 5.29 3.00
N LEU A 213 -10.90 4.97 3.93
CA LEU A 213 -12.18 4.33 3.65
C LEU A 213 -13.33 5.30 3.91
N LYS A 214 -14.29 5.35 2.99
CA LYS A 214 -15.56 6.06 3.12
C LYS A 214 -16.69 5.11 2.72
N LYS A 215 -17.85 5.23 3.34
CA LYS A 215 -19.04 4.50 2.89
C LYS A 215 -19.49 5.03 1.52
N LEU A 216 -20.36 4.28 0.84
CA LEU A 216 -20.85 4.65 -0.49
C LEU A 216 -21.69 5.95 -0.48
N ASP A 217 -22.30 6.26 0.65
CA ASP A 217 -23.06 7.49 0.93
C ASP A 217 -22.18 8.66 1.43
N ASP A 218 -20.85 8.54 1.31
CA ASP A 218 -19.85 9.50 1.78
C ASP A 218 -19.79 9.72 3.31
N THR A 219 -20.58 8.96 4.07
CA THR A 219 -20.51 9.00 5.53
C THR A 219 -19.29 8.25 6.06
N SER A 220 -18.88 8.59 7.28
CA SER A 220 -17.72 8.00 7.92
C SER A 220 -17.92 6.51 8.22
N VAL A 221 -16.81 5.76 8.16
CA VAL A 221 -16.81 4.33 8.46
C VAL A 221 -17.04 4.04 9.95
N GLY A 222 -16.57 4.93 10.83
CA GLY A 222 -16.85 4.90 12.27
C GLY A 222 -17.94 5.91 12.65
N LYS A 223 -18.59 5.70 13.80
CA LYS A 223 -19.62 6.62 14.32
C LYS A 223 -19.06 8.02 14.60
N ASN A 224 -17.86 8.09 15.20
CA ASN A 224 -17.22 9.33 15.65
C ASN A 224 -15.76 9.46 15.16
N TYR A 225 -15.37 8.66 14.16
CA TYR A 225 -14.03 8.66 13.61
C TYR A 225 -14.06 8.29 12.12
N GLU A 226 -13.05 8.74 11.39
CA GLU A 226 -12.65 8.15 10.11
C GLU A 226 -11.57 7.11 10.34
N GLN A 227 -11.43 6.19 9.40
CA GLN A 227 -10.40 5.15 9.46
C GLN A 227 -9.58 5.14 8.18
N ALA A 228 -8.27 5.00 8.36
CA ALA A 228 -7.35 4.71 7.28
C ALA A 228 -6.47 3.50 7.62
N ARG A 229 -5.96 2.85 6.58
CA ARG A 229 -4.89 1.88 6.66
C ARG A 229 -3.62 2.43 6.06
N VAL A 230 -2.52 2.24 6.76
CA VAL A 230 -1.18 2.53 6.27
C VAL A 230 -0.42 1.21 6.19
N LEU A 231 0.17 0.90 5.05
CA LEU A 231 1.00 -0.28 4.88
C LEU A 231 2.41 0.20 4.56
N TYR A 232 3.37 -0.17 5.40
CA TYR A 232 4.79 0.02 5.09
C TYR A 232 5.41 -1.34 4.79
N SER A 233 6.22 -1.41 3.74
CA SER A 233 6.86 -2.65 3.33
C SER A 233 8.28 -2.42 2.84
N THR A 234 9.13 -3.42 3.04
CA THR A 234 10.42 -3.49 2.37
C THR A 234 10.86 -4.93 2.13
N THR A 235 11.57 -5.16 1.04
CA THR A 235 12.24 -6.45 0.76
C THR A 235 13.76 -6.35 0.88
N SER A 236 14.28 -5.19 1.31
CA SER A 236 15.70 -5.02 1.58
C SER A 236 16.16 -6.04 2.63
N ARG A 237 17.13 -6.87 2.28
CA ARG A 237 17.86 -7.71 3.23
C ARG A 237 19.22 -7.11 3.55
#